data_AF-A0A0F7KD59-F1
#
_entry.id   AF-A0A0F7KD59-F1
#
_cell.length_a   1.000
_cell.length_b   1.000
_cell.length_c   1.000
_cell.angle_alpha   90.00
_cell.angle_beta   90.00
_cell.angle_gamma   90.00
#
_symmetry.space_group_name_H-M   'P 1'
#
loop_
_entity.id
_entity.type
_entity.pdbx_description
1 polymer ?
#
loop_
_entity_poly.entity_id
_entity_poly.type
_entity_poly.pdbx_seq_one_letter_code
_entity_poly.pdbx_strand_id
1 'polypeptide(L)'
;MMKKNKIRTLTLALAAAVLAGVGQNALAHTRLEVPLVTENVRVTNNVTIGHGCGEKAIIGTSVVFPDGTDSTITVGGQPHNGTLTDFVSNWGPNVQPLQTRAVFDFVDEKQGPTGNVVGFWSGGGSGMPAHMNAFVPFRVSATNIEPTSCAKSVKFFVSIVDICEITGIDALRSGSGESGGPVNLWTHNNLGTPYDRVGAEDDGPASLTINRDLTNNPLPGSCNGGVDVEVKPSAAQINRDMPIKFNGQQVWPQ
;
A
#
# COMPACT_ATOMS: atom_id res chain seq x y z
N MET A 1 49.85 -12.69 -23.15
CA MET A 1 48.50 -13.27 -22.91
C MET A 1 47.77 -12.75 -21.66
N MET A 2 48.44 -12.14 -20.66
CA MET A 2 47.82 -11.69 -19.39
C MET A 2 46.91 -10.44 -19.45
N LYS A 3 46.95 -9.62 -20.52
CA LYS A 3 46.18 -8.35 -20.60
C LYS A 3 44.68 -8.54 -20.90
N LYS A 4 44.30 -9.55 -21.70
CA LYS A 4 42.90 -9.78 -22.10
C LYS A 4 42.02 -10.31 -20.95
N ASN A 5 42.58 -11.13 -20.07
CA ASN A 5 41.82 -11.70 -18.95
C ASN A 5 41.49 -10.64 -17.88
N LYS A 6 42.43 -9.72 -17.58
CA LYS A 6 42.20 -8.63 -16.62
C LYS A 6 41.11 -7.66 -17.08
N ILE A 7 41.06 -7.36 -18.38
CA ILE A 7 40.01 -6.49 -18.94
C ILE A 7 38.64 -7.17 -18.81
N ARG A 8 38.52 -8.46 -19.17
CA ARG A 8 37.27 -9.23 -19.02
C ARG A 8 36.76 -9.29 -17.58
N THR A 9 37.64 -9.52 -16.60
CA THR A 9 37.25 -9.57 -15.18
C THR A 9 36.77 -8.20 -14.69
N LEU A 10 37.39 -7.10 -15.13
CA LEU A 10 36.97 -5.74 -14.79
C LEU A 10 35.60 -5.40 -15.41
N THR A 11 35.35 -5.83 -16.66
CA THR A 11 34.06 -5.59 -17.33
C THR A 11 32.92 -6.38 -16.68
N LEU A 12 33.16 -7.61 -16.24
CA LEU A 12 32.17 -8.40 -15.50
C LEU A 12 31.87 -7.80 -14.12
N ALA A 13 32.88 -7.31 -13.40
CA ALA A 13 32.69 -6.67 -12.10
C ALA A 13 31.88 -5.37 -12.21
N LEU A 14 32.12 -4.56 -13.26
CA LEU A 14 31.31 -3.36 -13.53
C LEU A 14 29.87 -3.72 -13.89
N ALA A 15 29.65 -4.74 -14.73
CA ALA A 15 28.30 -5.17 -15.11
C ALA A 15 27.51 -5.68 -13.89
N ALA A 16 28.15 -6.43 -12.99
CA ALA A 16 27.54 -6.90 -11.75
C ALA A 16 27.20 -5.75 -10.78
N ALA A 17 28.07 -4.74 -10.66
CA ALA A 17 27.82 -3.55 -9.84
C ALA A 17 26.66 -2.70 -10.39
N VAL A 18 26.55 -2.56 -11.71
CA VAL A 18 25.43 -1.87 -12.36
C VAL A 18 24.13 -2.66 -12.14
N LEU A 19 24.14 -3.98 -12.31
CA LEU A 19 22.96 -4.83 -12.06
C LEU A 19 22.50 -4.83 -10.60
N ALA A 20 23.43 -4.71 -9.65
CA ALA A 20 23.10 -4.61 -8.22
C ALA A 20 22.50 -3.23 -7.85
N GLY A 21 22.90 -2.15 -8.53
CA GLY A 21 22.40 -0.80 -8.27
C GLY A 21 20.95 -0.56 -8.70
N VAL A 22 20.46 -1.27 -9.73
CA VAL A 22 19.09 -1.09 -10.23
C VAL A 22 18.04 -1.69 -9.28
N GLY A 23 18.43 -2.66 -8.43
CA GLY A 23 17.52 -3.32 -7.49
C GLY A 23 17.30 -2.59 -6.16
N GLN A 24 18.02 -1.51 -5.87
CA GLN A 24 17.97 -0.84 -4.55
C GLN A 24 16.80 0.14 -4.40
N ASN A 25 16.22 0.64 -5.49
CA ASN A 25 15.15 1.65 -5.40
C ASN A 25 13.80 1.05 -4.94
N ALA A 26 13.53 -0.21 -5.24
CA ALA A 26 12.28 -0.89 -4.84
C ALA A 26 12.25 -1.36 -3.37
N LEU A 27 13.39 -1.30 -2.65
CA LEU A 27 13.52 -1.72 -1.25
C LEU A 27 13.23 -0.59 -0.24
N ALA A 28 13.01 0.63 -0.72
CA ALA A 28 12.77 1.80 0.11
C ALA A 28 11.28 2.00 0.45
N HIS A 29 10.37 1.60 -0.44
CA HIS A 29 8.96 1.92 -0.28
C HIS A 29 8.34 1.29 0.97
N THR A 30 7.43 2.00 1.62
CA THR A 30 6.59 1.41 2.66
C THR A 30 5.66 0.36 2.04
N ARG A 31 5.64 -0.82 2.65
CA ARG A 31 4.96 -2.02 2.14
C ARG A 31 4.23 -2.76 3.24
N LEU A 32 3.40 -3.73 2.84
CA LEU A 32 2.88 -4.70 3.79
C LEU A 32 3.91 -5.82 3.97
N GLU A 33 4.11 -6.27 5.21
CA GLU A 33 5.05 -7.37 5.51
C GLU A 33 4.62 -8.68 4.83
N VAL A 34 3.31 -8.97 4.86
CA VAL A 34 2.70 -10.13 4.21
C VAL A 34 1.78 -9.63 3.08
N PRO A 35 2.31 -9.42 1.85
CA PRO A 35 1.51 -8.88 0.76
C PRO A 35 0.60 -9.92 0.09
N LEU A 36 0.80 -11.22 0.37
CA LEU A 36 0.04 -12.33 -0.21
C LEU A 36 -0.63 -13.12 0.91
N VAL A 37 -1.95 -13.28 0.83
CA VAL A 37 -2.73 -14.05 1.79
C VAL A 37 -3.67 -15.00 1.04
N THR A 38 -3.97 -16.15 1.63
CA THR A 38 -5.01 -17.03 1.09
C THR A 38 -6.39 -16.52 1.52
N GLU A 39 -7.39 -16.66 0.65
CA GLU A 39 -8.78 -16.36 0.99
C GLU A 39 -9.23 -17.15 2.23
N ASN A 40 -10.30 -16.67 2.88
CA ASN A 40 -10.89 -17.25 4.08
C ASN A 40 -9.90 -17.37 5.29
N VAL A 41 -8.74 -16.72 5.23
CA VAL A 41 -7.77 -16.67 6.32
C VAL A 41 -7.70 -15.26 6.90
N ARG A 42 -7.87 -15.17 8.21
CA ARG A 42 -7.60 -13.95 8.97
C ARG A 42 -6.10 -13.87 9.26
N VAL A 43 -5.48 -12.74 8.92
CA VAL A 43 -4.05 -12.52 9.16
C VAL A 43 -3.79 -11.30 10.03
N THR A 44 -2.76 -11.38 10.86
CA THR A 44 -2.09 -10.20 11.42
C THR A 44 -0.94 -9.84 10.50
N ASN A 45 -0.76 -8.55 10.22
CA ASN A 45 0.19 -8.03 9.26
C ASN A 45 0.70 -6.68 9.75
N ASN A 46 1.73 -6.14 9.09
CA ASN A 46 2.32 -4.86 9.44
C ASN A 46 2.46 -3.97 8.20
N VAL A 47 2.18 -2.69 8.37
CA VAL A 47 2.74 -1.66 7.49
C VAL A 47 4.20 -1.51 7.92
N THR A 48 5.11 -1.80 7.00
CA THR A 48 6.56 -1.76 7.20
C THR A 48 7.09 -0.47 6.60
N ILE A 49 7.41 0.48 7.46
CA ILE A 49 8.02 1.75 7.09
C ILE A 49 9.53 1.54 7.00
N GLY A 50 10.09 1.73 5.80
CA GLY A 50 11.48 1.37 5.51
C GLY A 50 12.50 2.50 5.68
N HIS A 51 12.06 3.75 5.73
CA HIS A 51 12.94 4.92 5.93
C HIS A 51 12.16 6.18 6.33
N GLY A 52 12.90 7.20 6.80
CA GLY A 52 12.40 8.56 7.02
C GLY A 52 12.20 9.38 5.74
N CYS A 53 11.69 10.61 5.82
CA CYS A 53 11.72 11.52 4.67
C CYS A 53 13.11 12.16 4.57
N GLY A 54 14.01 11.52 3.82
CA GLY A 54 15.43 11.88 3.86
C GLY A 54 16.00 11.66 5.27
N GLU A 55 16.50 12.72 5.91
CA GLU A 55 17.04 12.67 7.28
C GLU A 55 15.97 12.89 8.38
N LYS A 56 14.72 13.14 8.00
CA LYS A 56 13.63 13.44 8.95
C LYS A 56 13.00 12.15 9.48
N ALA A 57 12.69 12.14 10.77
CA ALA A 57 11.90 11.08 11.39
C ALA A 57 10.48 11.04 10.81
N ILE A 58 9.89 9.84 10.75
CA ILE A 58 8.45 9.69 10.51
C ILE A 58 7.72 9.93 11.83
N ILE A 59 6.81 10.89 11.86
CA ILE A 59 5.98 11.24 13.03
C ILE A 59 4.55 10.67 12.98
N GLY A 60 4.18 10.06 11.85
CA GLY A 60 2.95 9.30 11.71
C GLY A 60 2.81 8.66 10.34
N THR A 61 1.78 7.82 10.18
CA THR A 61 1.41 7.19 8.92
C THR A 61 -0.11 7.18 8.76
N SER A 62 -0.58 7.34 7.54
CA SER A 62 -1.99 7.30 7.16
C SER A 62 -2.18 6.24 6.08
N VAL A 63 -3.11 5.30 6.32
CA VAL A 63 -3.26 4.09 5.50
C VAL A 63 -4.71 3.98 5.05
N VAL A 64 -4.94 3.79 3.75
CA VAL A 64 -6.29 3.64 3.15
C VAL A 64 -6.31 2.41 2.24
N PHE A 65 -7.25 1.50 2.52
CA PHE A 65 -7.54 0.34 1.69
C PHE A 65 -8.73 0.65 0.76
N PRO A 66 -8.75 0.18 -0.49
CA PRO A 66 -9.89 0.36 -1.39
C PRO A 66 -11.18 -0.20 -0.76
N ASP A 67 -12.24 0.60 -0.72
CA ASP A 67 -13.49 0.20 -0.04
C ASP A 67 -14.48 -0.53 -0.96
N GLY A 68 -14.24 -0.54 -2.27
CA GLY A 68 -15.10 -1.18 -3.27
C GLY A 68 -16.36 -0.38 -3.67
N THR A 69 -16.58 0.81 -3.10
CA THR A 69 -17.78 1.63 -3.36
C THR A 69 -17.73 2.30 -4.73
N ASP A 70 -16.61 2.95 -5.02
CA ASP A 70 -16.32 3.67 -6.26
C ASP A 70 -14.90 3.36 -6.77
N SER A 71 -14.35 2.24 -6.30
CA SER A 71 -13.04 1.73 -6.69
C SER A 71 -12.98 1.42 -8.19
N THR A 72 -11.82 1.67 -8.80
CA THR A 72 -11.56 1.20 -10.17
C THR A 72 -11.17 -0.27 -10.13
N ILE A 73 -11.91 -1.10 -10.86
CA ILE A 73 -11.69 -2.55 -10.91
C ILE A 73 -11.21 -2.94 -12.31
N THR A 74 -10.15 -3.73 -12.39
CA THR A 74 -9.75 -4.39 -13.63
C THR A 74 -9.71 -5.89 -13.47
N VAL A 75 -9.99 -6.61 -14.56
CA VAL A 75 -10.04 -8.06 -14.64
C VAL A 75 -9.17 -8.50 -15.81
N GLY A 76 -8.05 -9.17 -15.53
CA GLY A 76 -7.05 -9.49 -16.56
C GLY A 76 -6.52 -8.24 -17.29
N GLY A 77 -6.46 -7.11 -16.59
CA GLY A 77 -6.04 -5.82 -17.13
C GLY A 77 -7.10 -5.05 -17.92
N GLN A 78 -8.32 -5.57 -18.07
CA GLN A 78 -9.43 -4.86 -18.71
C GLN A 78 -10.35 -4.22 -17.68
N PRO A 79 -10.88 -3.00 -17.92
CA PRO A 79 -11.83 -2.36 -17.00
C PRO A 79 -13.08 -3.24 -16.77
N HIS A 80 -13.55 -3.28 -15.52
CA HIS A 80 -14.80 -3.94 -15.12
C HIS A 80 -15.80 -2.90 -14.60
N ASN A 81 -17.03 -2.96 -15.11
CA ASN A 81 -18.08 -1.99 -14.77
C ASN A 81 -19.00 -2.46 -13.63
N GLY A 82 -18.85 -3.70 -13.16
CA GLY A 82 -19.60 -4.23 -12.02
C GLY A 82 -18.97 -3.85 -10.68
N THR A 83 -19.47 -4.47 -9.61
CA THR A 83 -19.06 -4.14 -8.24
C THR A 83 -17.98 -5.09 -7.75
N LEU A 84 -17.30 -4.71 -6.66
CA LEU A 84 -16.31 -5.57 -6.03
C LEU A 84 -16.89 -6.91 -5.54
N THR A 85 -18.19 -6.93 -5.21
CA THR A 85 -18.93 -8.13 -4.81
C THR A 85 -19.06 -9.17 -5.91
N ASP A 86 -18.71 -8.85 -7.16
CA ASP A 86 -18.61 -9.84 -8.23
C ASP A 86 -17.41 -10.79 -8.03
N PHE A 87 -16.43 -10.40 -7.21
CA PHE A 87 -15.17 -11.13 -7.02
C PHE A 87 -14.89 -11.51 -5.59
N VAL A 88 -15.35 -10.73 -4.60
CA VAL A 88 -15.13 -11.04 -3.19
C VAL A 88 -16.37 -10.79 -2.32
N SER A 89 -16.50 -11.59 -1.27
CA SER A 89 -17.36 -11.32 -0.13
C SER A 89 -16.55 -11.10 1.13
N ASN A 90 -17.18 -10.48 2.13
CA ASN A 90 -16.53 -10.07 3.38
C ASN A 90 -15.34 -9.12 3.16
N TRP A 91 -15.33 -8.42 2.01
CA TRP A 91 -14.57 -7.19 1.82
C TRP A 91 -15.50 -6.01 2.03
N GLY A 92 -15.04 -5.01 2.77
CA GLY A 92 -15.89 -3.93 3.27
C GLY A 92 -15.24 -3.41 4.54
N PRO A 93 -14.02 -2.90 4.41
CA PRO A 93 -12.84 -3.27 5.16
C PRO A 93 -13.04 -3.40 6.68
N ASN A 94 -12.62 -4.56 7.20
CA ASN A 94 -12.46 -4.87 8.63
C ASN A 94 -10.95 -4.93 8.94
N VAL A 95 -10.23 -3.95 8.40
CA VAL A 95 -8.81 -3.74 8.67
C VAL A 95 -8.71 -3.13 10.07
N GLN A 96 -8.43 -3.97 11.05
CA GLN A 96 -8.39 -3.55 12.44
C GLN A 96 -6.96 -3.14 12.80
N PRO A 97 -6.67 -1.87 13.10
CA PRO A 97 -5.38 -1.52 13.68
C PRO A 97 -5.22 -2.24 15.02
N LEU A 98 -4.01 -2.72 15.30
CA LEU A 98 -3.70 -3.32 16.60
C LEU A 98 -3.13 -2.23 17.52
N GLN A 99 -3.74 -2.04 18.68
CA GLN A 99 -3.26 -1.08 19.66
C GLN A 99 -1.85 -1.44 20.12
N THR A 100 -0.89 -0.59 19.76
CA THR A 100 0.49 -0.63 20.24
C THR A 100 0.99 0.81 20.37
N ARG A 101 2.00 1.01 21.21
CA ARG A 101 2.72 2.30 21.34
C ARG A 101 4.22 2.15 21.12
N ALA A 102 4.62 1.11 20.37
CA ALA A 102 6.03 0.81 20.15
C ALA A 102 6.75 1.88 19.31
N VAL A 103 6.03 2.57 18.42
CA VAL A 103 6.59 3.58 17.51
C VAL A 103 5.89 4.93 17.66
N PHE A 104 4.56 4.90 17.78
CA PHE A 104 3.71 6.09 17.84
C PHE A 104 2.77 6.01 19.05
N ASP A 105 2.44 7.15 19.64
CA ASP A 105 1.62 7.21 20.87
C ASP A 105 0.13 6.91 20.63
N PHE A 106 -0.34 7.25 19.42
CA PHE A 106 -1.74 7.16 19.03
C PHE A 106 -1.93 6.27 17.81
N VAL A 107 -3.07 5.59 17.78
CA VAL A 107 -3.57 4.84 16.64
C VAL A 107 -5.09 4.92 16.67
N ASP A 108 -5.71 5.07 15.50
CA ASP A 108 -7.16 5.04 15.39
C ASP A 108 -7.60 4.56 14.00
N GLU A 109 -8.83 4.11 13.93
CA GLU A 109 -9.49 3.67 12.71
C GLU A 109 -9.87 4.84 11.80
N LYS A 110 -9.93 4.57 10.50
CA LYS A 110 -10.62 5.42 9.53
C LYS A 110 -11.92 4.74 9.17
N GLN A 111 -13.04 5.39 9.46
CA GLN A 111 -14.37 4.86 9.14
C GLN A 111 -14.87 5.43 7.83
N GLY A 112 -15.31 4.55 6.95
CA GLY A 112 -16.00 4.89 5.71
C GLY A 112 -17.44 5.34 5.97
N PRO A 113 -18.15 5.80 4.92
CA PRO A 113 -19.51 6.34 5.05
C PRO A 113 -20.54 5.37 5.61
N THR A 114 -20.31 4.06 5.50
CA THR A 114 -21.22 3.01 5.99
C THR A 114 -20.79 2.43 7.34
N GLY A 115 -19.78 3.03 8.00
CA GLY A 115 -19.27 2.62 9.31
C GLY A 115 -18.24 1.49 9.28
N ASN A 116 -17.88 1.02 8.08
CA ASN A 116 -16.78 0.06 7.88
C ASN A 116 -15.41 0.73 8.09
N VAL A 117 -14.39 -0.04 8.48
CA VAL A 117 -13.04 0.47 8.73
C VAL A 117 -12.21 0.47 7.44
N VAL A 118 -12.14 1.60 6.74
CA VAL A 118 -11.43 1.76 5.44
C VAL A 118 -9.92 1.93 5.55
N GLY A 119 -9.39 1.92 6.76
CA GLY A 119 -7.97 2.04 7.02
C GLY A 119 -7.73 2.50 8.45
N PHE A 120 -6.56 3.06 8.68
CA PHE A 120 -6.18 3.55 10.00
C PHE A 120 -5.10 4.62 9.87
N TRP A 121 -4.82 5.29 10.97
CA TRP A 121 -3.62 6.12 11.10
C TRP A 121 -2.93 5.82 12.42
N SER A 122 -1.64 6.09 12.49
CA SER A 122 -0.87 6.06 13.73
C SER A 122 0.10 7.23 13.74
N GLY A 123 0.30 7.88 14.89
CA GLY A 123 1.17 9.06 14.95
C GLY A 123 1.35 9.62 16.37
N GLY A 124 2.18 10.65 16.47
CA GLY A 124 2.60 11.25 17.75
C GLY A 124 3.81 10.56 18.37
N GLY A 125 4.23 11.06 19.53
CA GLY A 125 5.46 10.62 20.20
C GLY A 125 6.73 11.09 19.49
N SER A 126 7.85 10.40 19.75
CA SER A 126 9.13 10.68 19.09
C SER A 126 9.19 10.22 17.63
N GLY A 127 8.24 9.38 17.21
CA GLY A 127 8.20 8.78 15.88
C GLY A 127 9.34 7.78 15.62
N MET A 128 9.48 7.40 14.35
CA MET A 128 10.54 6.52 13.87
C MET A 128 11.74 7.35 13.38
N PRO A 129 12.94 7.22 13.97
CA PRO A 129 14.15 7.87 13.46
C PRO A 129 14.43 7.51 12.00
N ALA A 130 14.99 8.44 11.23
CA ALA A 130 15.13 8.30 9.78
C ALA A 130 15.95 7.09 9.30
N HIS A 131 16.83 6.56 10.16
CA HIS A 131 17.72 5.43 9.86
C HIS A 131 17.20 4.08 10.38
N MET A 132 15.96 4.03 10.87
CA MET A 132 15.32 2.82 11.40
C MET A 132 14.13 2.40 10.53
N ASN A 133 13.66 1.18 10.78
CA ASN A 133 12.39 0.68 10.26
C ASN A 133 11.35 0.65 11.37
N ALA A 134 10.08 0.75 10.99
CA ALA A 134 8.95 0.62 11.91
C ALA A 134 7.92 -0.37 11.37
N PHE A 135 7.27 -1.08 12.30
CA PHE A 135 6.13 -1.93 12.02
C PHE A 135 4.89 -1.32 12.68
N VAL A 136 3.87 -1.04 11.87
CA VAL A 136 2.56 -0.59 12.36
C VAL A 136 1.56 -1.74 12.16
N PRO A 137 1.21 -2.46 13.24
CA PRO A 137 0.47 -3.70 13.16
C PRO A 137 -1.02 -3.48 12.91
N PHE A 138 -1.60 -4.35 12.10
CA PHE A 138 -3.02 -4.42 11.85
C PHE A 138 -3.44 -5.87 11.62
N ARG A 139 -4.75 -6.10 11.55
CA ARG A 139 -5.36 -7.37 11.20
C ARG A 139 -6.29 -7.17 10.01
N VAL A 140 -6.22 -8.10 9.05
CA VAL A 140 -7.23 -8.21 7.98
C VAL A 140 -8.16 -9.37 8.30
N SER A 141 -9.46 -9.17 8.14
CA SER A 141 -10.48 -10.22 8.22
C SER A 141 -10.33 -11.27 7.12
N ALA A 142 -10.98 -12.40 7.29
CA ALA A 142 -11.07 -13.43 6.26
C ALA A 142 -11.96 -12.95 5.10
N THR A 143 -11.35 -12.58 3.99
CA THR A 143 -12.02 -12.25 2.72
C THR A 143 -12.16 -13.52 1.88
N ASN A 144 -13.33 -13.73 1.30
CA ASN A 144 -13.60 -14.88 0.42
C ASN A 144 -13.62 -14.41 -1.03
N ILE A 145 -13.11 -15.23 -1.96
CA ILE A 145 -13.29 -15.03 -3.39
C ILE A 145 -14.61 -15.69 -3.80
N GLU A 146 -15.43 -14.97 -4.56
CA GLU A 146 -16.74 -15.43 -4.97
C GLU A 146 -16.64 -16.75 -5.75
N PRO A 147 -17.31 -17.84 -5.30
CA PRO A 147 -17.14 -19.17 -5.88
C PRO A 147 -17.48 -19.22 -7.38
N THR A 148 -18.43 -18.41 -7.82
CA THR A 148 -18.89 -18.33 -9.21
C THR A 148 -17.98 -17.46 -10.10
N SER A 149 -17.08 -16.66 -9.50
CA SER A 149 -16.17 -15.79 -10.24
C SER A 149 -15.00 -16.59 -10.83
N CYS A 150 -14.41 -16.07 -11.92
CA CYS A 150 -13.16 -16.60 -12.45
C CYS A 150 -11.91 -16.01 -11.79
N ALA A 151 -12.06 -15.21 -10.72
CA ALA A 151 -10.92 -14.61 -10.04
C ALA A 151 -10.05 -15.70 -9.41
N LYS A 152 -8.76 -15.75 -9.76
CA LYS A 152 -7.75 -16.58 -9.08
C LYS A 152 -7.01 -15.80 -8.00
N SER A 153 -6.97 -14.48 -8.14
CA SER A 153 -6.45 -13.55 -7.15
C SER A 153 -7.21 -12.23 -7.21
N VAL A 154 -7.26 -11.53 -6.08
CA VAL A 154 -7.79 -10.17 -5.98
C VAL A 154 -6.76 -9.30 -5.25
N LYS A 155 -6.18 -8.35 -5.97
CA LYS A 155 -5.13 -7.45 -5.49
C LYS A 155 -5.72 -6.08 -5.16
N PHE A 156 -5.63 -5.72 -3.89
CA PHE A 156 -6.00 -4.40 -3.38
C PHE A 156 -4.76 -3.52 -3.32
N PHE A 157 -4.81 -2.38 -4.00
CA PHE A 157 -3.77 -1.36 -3.91
C PHE A 157 -4.02 -0.45 -2.71
N VAL A 158 -3.12 -0.50 -1.73
CA VAL A 158 -3.23 0.21 -0.46
C VAL A 158 -2.42 1.50 -0.56
N SER A 159 -3.11 2.61 -0.36
CA SER A 159 -2.50 3.94 -0.36
C SER A 159 -1.97 4.25 1.04
N ILE A 160 -0.69 4.60 1.13
CA ILE A 160 -0.01 4.90 2.40
C ILE A 160 0.71 6.23 2.28
N VAL A 161 0.61 7.07 3.31
CA VAL A 161 1.41 8.29 3.44
C VAL A 161 2.15 8.27 4.76
N ASP A 162 3.47 8.32 4.70
CA ASP A 162 4.31 8.50 5.88
C ASP A 162 4.61 9.97 6.07
N ILE A 163 4.36 10.48 7.27
CA ILE A 163 4.35 11.91 7.57
C ILE A 163 5.60 12.22 8.38
N CYS A 164 6.39 13.18 7.92
CA CYS A 164 7.57 13.69 8.63
C CYS A 164 7.33 15.06 9.25
N GLU A 165 6.42 15.83 8.66
CA GLU A 165 6.04 17.15 9.13
C GLU A 165 4.53 17.31 9.04
N ILE A 166 3.93 17.97 10.04
CA ILE A 166 2.54 18.38 9.96
C ILE A 166 2.46 19.57 9.00
N THR A 167 1.84 19.36 7.85
CA THR A 167 1.77 20.35 6.78
C THR A 167 0.36 20.51 6.23
N GLY A 168 0.12 21.64 5.56
CA GLY A 168 -1.09 21.82 4.76
C GLY A 168 -1.03 21.10 3.41
N ILE A 169 -2.17 21.03 2.73
CA ILE A 169 -2.35 20.30 1.47
C ILE A 169 -1.42 20.79 0.34
N ASP A 170 -1.08 22.08 0.34
CA ASP A 170 -0.23 22.69 -0.68
C ASP A 170 1.23 22.24 -0.59
N ALA A 171 1.70 21.92 0.61
CA ALA A 171 3.05 21.41 0.84
C ALA A 171 3.22 19.96 0.37
N LEU A 172 2.13 19.20 0.24
CA LEU A 172 2.17 17.85 -0.33
C LEU A 172 2.46 17.89 -1.83
N ARG A 173 1.95 18.93 -2.52
CA ARG A 173 2.10 19.12 -3.97
C ARG A 173 3.45 19.67 -4.39
N SER A 174 4.18 20.31 -3.48
CA SER A 174 5.43 21.03 -3.77
C SER A 174 6.70 20.20 -3.53
N GLY A 175 6.59 19.02 -2.91
CA GLY A 175 7.73 18.18 -2.53
C GLY A 175 7.77 16.87 -3.29
N SER A 176 8.88 16.61 -3.97
CA SER A 176 9.28 15.27 -4.41
C SER A 176 9.44 14.36 -3.18
N GLY A 177 8.34 13.70 -2.81
CA GLY A 177 8.13 12.96 -1.56
C GLY A 177 8.92 11.66 -1.42
N GLU A 178 10.17 11.62 -1.88
CA GLU A 178 11.05 10.47 -1.67
C GLU A 178 12.47 10.93 -1.26
N SER A 179 12.74 12.24 -1.20
CA SER A 179 14.07 12.79 -0.88
C SER A 179 13.99 14.06 -0.04
N GLY A 180 13.49 13.95 1.21
CA GLY A 180 13.52 15.03 2.20
C GLY A 180 12.28 15.93 2.29
N GLY A 181 11.20 15.59 1.56
CA GLY A 181 9.91 16.27 1.63
C GLY A 181 9.22 16.16 3.00
N PRO A 182 8.07 16.84 3.19
CA PRO A 182 7.30 16.76 4.44
C PRO A 182 6.62 15.39 4.64
N VAL A 183 6.50 14.60 3.57
CA VAL A 183 5.89 13.27 3.55
C VAL A 183 6.57 12.36 2.55
N ASN A 184 6.42 11.04 2.73
CA ASN A 184 6.59 10.04 1.68
C ASN A 184 5.23 9.55 1.19
N LEU A 185 5.00 9.63 -0.12
CA LEU A 185 3.72 9.26 -0.76
C LEU A 185 3.83 7.88 -1.42
N TRP A 186 3.20 6.88 -0.83
CA TRP A 186 3.08 5.52 -1.36
C TRP A 186 1.66 5.30 -1.87
N THR A 187 1.31 6.11 -2.86
CA THR A 187 -0.02 6.22 -3.46
C THR A 187 0.10 6.09 -4.98
N HIS A 188 -1.04 5.95 -5.66
CA HIS A 188 -1.05 5.89 -7.12
C HIS A 188 -0.65 7.23 -7.73
N ASN A 189 -0.13 7.16 -8.94
CA ASN A 189 0.07 8.34 -9.78
C ASN A 189 -1.27 8.71 -10.45
N ASN A 190 -1.52 10.00 -10.65
CA ASN A 190 -2.60 10.51 -11.51
C ASN A 190 -4.02 10.03 -11.15
N LEU A 191 -4.34 9.80 -9.86
CA LEU A 191 -5.74 9.65 -9.43
C LEU A 191 -6.51 10.98 -9.48
N GLY A 192 -5.81 12.11 -9.58
CA GLY A 192 -6.39 13.45 -9.51
C GLY A 192 -6.54 13.94 -8.07
N THR A 193 -5.70 13.46 -7.16
CA THR A 193 -5.73 13.83 -5.74
C THR A 193 -4.50 14.65 -5.35
N PRO A 194 -4.55 15.43 -4.26
CA PRO A 194 -3.36 16.08 -3.71
C PRO A 194 -2.32 15.09 -3.17
N TYR A 195 -2.69 13.83 -3.03
CA TYR A 195 -1.84 12.74 -2.53
C TYR A 195 -1.25 11.93 -3.67
N ASP A 196 -1.43 12.32 -4.93
CA ASP A 196 -0.87 11.60 -6.06
C ASP A 196 0.66 11.59 -5.97
N ARG A 197 1.25 10.41 -6.10
CA ARG A 197 2.70 10.27 -6.17
C ARG A 197 3.18 10.79 -7.53
N VAL A 198 4.34 11.46 -7.51
CA VAL A 198 5.05 11.88 -8.71
C VAL A 198 6.14 10.85 -9.02
N GLY A 199 5.90 9.98 -9.99
CA GLY A 199 6.85 8.96 -10.44
C GLY A 199 6.67 8.63 -11.93
N ALA A 200 7.69 8.02 -12.54
CA ALA A 200 7.59 7.53 -13.92
C ALA A 200 6.72 6.26 -13.99
N GLU A 201 6.83 5.39 -12.99
CA GLU A 201 6.02 4.19 -12.81
C GLU A 201 4.93 4.39 -11.73
N ASP A 202 3.79 3.72 -11.89
CA ASP A 202 2.70 3.66 -10.89
C ASP A 202 2.96 2.54 -9.87
N ASP A 203 4.14 2.56 -9.25
CA ASP A 203 4.63 1.56 -8.29
C ASP A 203 4.62 2.04 -6.84
N GLY A 204 4.03 3.21 -6.58
CA GLY A 204 3.92 3.80 -5.24
C GLY A 204 3.16 2.93 -4.23
N PRO A 205 1.91 2.52 -4.50
CA PRO A 205 1.08 1.83 -3.52
C PRO A 205 1.67 0.51 -3.04
N ALA A 206 1.37 0.18 -1.78
CA ALA A 206 1.52 -1.18 -1.31
C ALA A 206 0.40 -2.07 -1.88
N SER A 207 0.56 -3.39 -1.83
CA SER A 207 -0.48 -4.32 -2.27
C SER A 207 -0.78 -5.40 -1.25
N LEU A 208 -2.07 -5.69 -1.08
CA LEU A 208 -2.56 -6.90 -0.44
C LEU A 208 -3.27 -7.76 -1.50
N THR A 209 -2.73 -8.92 -1.80
CA THR A 209 -3.33 -9.88 -2.73
C THR A 209 -3.95 -11.04 -1.96
N ILE A 210 -5.25 -11.23 -2.15
CA ILE A 210 -5.98 -12.41 -1.72
C ILE A 210 -5.89 -13.45 -2.83
N ASN A 211 -5.30 -14.60 -2.55
CA ASN A 211 -5.19 -15.74 -3.47
C ASN A 211 -6.33 -16.72 -3.22
N ARG A 212 -6.90 -17.26 -4.29
CA ARG A 212 -7.91 -18.31 -4.23
C ARG A 212 -7.33 -19.58 -3.62
N ASP A 213 -8.06 -20.17 -2.69
CA ASP A 213 -7.78 -21.50 -2.17
C ASP A 213 -8.36 -22.52 -3.16
N LEU A 214 -7.55 -22.93 -4.13
CA LEU A 214 -7.98 -23.88 -5.16
C LEU A 214 -8.35 -25.27 -4.62
N THR A 215 -8.02 -25.57 -3.35
CA THR A 215 -8.40 -26.83 -2.71
C THR A 215 -9.85 -26.76 -2.20
N ASN A 216 -10.21 -25.67 -1.55
CA ASN A 216 -11.52 -25.50 -0.90
C ASN A 216 -12.54 -24.71 -1.76
N ASN A 217 -12.06 -23.90 -2.69
CA ASN A 217 -12.82 -23.06 -3.60
C ASN A 217 -12.22 -23.15 -5.02
N PRO A 218 -12.38 -24.29 -5.72
CA PRO A 218 -11.82 -24.46 -7.06
C PRO A 218 -12.43 -23.47 -8.05
N LEU A 219 -11.65 -23.13 -9.09
CA LEU A 219 -12.16 -22.33 -10.20
C LEU A 219 -13.33 -23.05 -10.90
N PRO A 220 -14.39 -22.33 -11.31
CA PRO A 220 -15.41 -22.89 -12.19
C PRO A 220 -14.79 -23.45 -13.48
N GLY A 221 -15.34 -24.56 -14.00
CA GLY A 221 -14.78 -25.24 -15.18
C GLY A 221 -14.69 -24.37 -16.44
N SER A 222 -15.50 -23.30 -16.53
CA SER A 222 -15.47 -22.32 -17.62
C SER A 222 -14.32 -21.31 -17.53
N CYS A 223 -13.61 -21.24 -16.41
CA CYS A 223 -12.65 -20.17 -16.13
C CYS A 223 -11.23 -20.43 -16.63
N ASN A 224 -10.98 -21.56 -17.31
CA ASN A 224 -9.63 -21.97 -17.73
C ASN A 224 -8.64 -21.89 -16.53
N GLY A 225 -7.64 -21.01 -16.59
CA GLY A 225 -6.66 -20.77 -15.51
C GLY A 225 -7.00 -19.64 -14.54
N GLY A 226 -8.18 -19.03 -14.69
CA GLY A 226 -8.63 -17.88 -13.90
C GLY A 226 -7.96 -16.56 -14.30
N VAL A 227 -8.46 -15.47 -13.71
CA VAL A 227 -8.04 -14.10 -13.99
C VAL A 227 -7.60 -13.39 -12.71
N ASP A 228 -6.63 -12.49 -12.84
CA ASP A 228 -6.25 -11.59 -11.76
C ASP A 228 -7.18 -10.38 -11.77
N VAL A 229 -7.71 -10.05 -10.59
CA VAL A 229 -8.54 -8.86 -10.37
C VAL A 229 -7.71 -7.83 -9.62
N GLU A 230 -7.73 -6.59 -10.07
CA GLU A 230 -7.08 -5.49 -9.39
C GLU A 230 -8.10 -4.44 -8.95
N VAL A 231 -7.93 -3.93 -7.73
CA VAL A 231 -8.84 -2.98 -7.10
C VAL A 231 -8.03 -1.77 -6.65
N LYS A 232 -8.28 -0.62 -7.29
CA LYS A 232 -7.66 0.66 -6.98
C LYS A 232 -8.66 1.58 -6.26
N PRO A 233 -8.23 2.35 -5.25
CA PRO A 233 -9.11 3.32 -4.60
C PRO A 233 -9.47 4.44 -5.58
N SER A 234 -10.63 5.07 -5.37
CA SER A 234 -11.04 6.22 -6.17
C SER A 234 -10.37 7.51 -5.66
N ALA A 235 -10.37 8.55 -6.49
CA ALA A 235 -9.97 9.90 -6.07
C ALA A 235 -10.83 10.41 -4.89
N ALA A 236 -12.14 10.12 -4.92
CA ALA A 236 -13.06 10.56 -3.89
C ALA A 236 -12.80 9.85 -2.56
N GLN A 237 -12.50 8.55 -2.59
CA GLN A 237 -12.11 7.78 -1.42
C GLN A 237 -10.82 8.33 -0.81
N ILE A 238 -9.77 8.52 -1.62
CA ILE A 238 -8.49 9.03 -1.14
C ILE A 238 -8.64 10.43 -0.52
N ASN A 239 -9.37 11.34 -1.16
CA ASN A 239 -9.61 12.67 -0.61
C ASN A 239 -10.40 12.65 0.71
N ARG A 240 -11.31 11.69 0.87
CA ARG A 240 -12.15 11.54 2.07
C ARG A 240 -11.39 10.92 3.23
N ASP A 241 -10.62 9.87 2.97
CA ASP A 241 -10.12 8.96 4.01
C ASP A 241 -8.63 9.14 4.30
N MET A 242 -7.84 9.70 3.37
CA MET A 242 -6.41 9.94 3.62
C MET A 242 -6.13 10.95 4.75
N PRO A 243 -6.92 12.02 4.96
CA PRO A 243 -6.72 12.91 6.10
C PRO A 243 -6.76 12.18 7.45
N ILE A 244 -5.92 12.61 8.38
CA ILE A 244 -5.92 12.17 9.77
C ILE A 244 -6.85 13.07 10.58
N LYS A 245 -7.80 12.45 11.28
CA LYS A 245 -8.68 13.10 12.24
C LYS A 245 -8.38 12.56 13.63
N PHE A 246 -8.19 13.47 14.59
CA PHE A 246 -7.99 13.14 16.00
C PHE A 246 -9.02 13.89 16.82
N ASN A 247 -9.78 13.18 17.65
CA ASN A 247 -10.91 13.72 18.41
C ASN A 247 -11.91 14.53 17.54
N GLY A 248 -12.19 14.04 16.34
CA GLY A 248 -13.13 14.66 15.39
C GLY A 248 -12.58 15.88 14.62
N GLN A 249 -11.37 16.34 14.91
CA GLN A 249 -10.71 17.42 14.17
C GLN A 249 -9.67 16.87 13.20
N GLN A 250 -9.63 17.40 11.98
CA GLN A 250 -8.55 17.08 11.06
C GLN A 250 -7.25 17.71 11.57
N VAL A 251 -6.23 16.87 11.77
CA VAL A 251 -4.91 17.29 12.25
C VAL A 251 -3.84 17.22 11.17
N TRP A 252 -4.08 16.44 10.12
CA TRP A 252 -3.24 16.40 8.93
C TRP A 252 -4.06 15.99 7.69
N PRO A 253 -3.80 16.57 6.51
CA PRO A 253 -3.10 17.84 6.33
C PRO A 253 -3.87 18.99 7.00
N GLN A 254 -3.19 20.10 7.34
CA GLN A 254 -3.82 21.30 7.92
C GLN A 254 -4.53 22.18 6.89
#